data_AF-A0A529TW73-F1
#
_entry.id   AF-A0A529TW73-F1
#
_cell.length_a   1.000
_cell.length_b   1.000
_cell.length_c   1.000
_cell.angle_alpha   90.00
_cell.angle_beta   90.00
_cell.angle_gamma   90.00
#
_symmetry.space_group_name_H-M   'P 1'
#
loop_
_entity.id
_entity.type
_entity.pdbx_description
1 polymer ?
#
loop_
_entity_poly.entity_id
_entity_poly.type
_entity_poly.pdbx_seq_one_letter_code
_entity_poly.pdbx_strand_id
1 'polypeptide(L)' 'MTDGPVLRAVFRAHLWLSARLLPVLVGRRDFESVLKLAPLRTAAPYRDLPWTYIVRRVNRTVRRPWLMRDRRCLREGLL' A
#
# COMPACT_ATOMS: atom_id res chain seq x y z
N MET A 1 11.27 -17.27 17.34
CA MET A 1 11.49 -17.65 15.92
C MET A 1 10.23 -18.25 15.28
N THR A 2 9.05 -17.99 15.85
CA THR A 2 7.78 -18.37 15.25
C THR A 2 7.32 -17.26 14.31
N ASP A 3 6.50 -17.59 13.33
CA ASP A 3 5.65 -16.66 12.56
C ASP A 3 6.20 -16.07 11.25
N GLY A 4 7.33 -16.55 10.71
CA GLY A 4 7.76 -16.21 9.34
C GLY A 4 6.65 -16.33 8.26
N PRO A 5 5.92 -17.46 8.16
CA PRO A 5 4.83 -17.60 7.19
C PRO A 5 3.54 -16.86 7.58
N VAL A 6 3.22 -16.81 8.88
CA VAL A 6 2.03 -16.10 9.40
C VAL A 6 2.17 -14.59 9.17
N LEU A 7 3.33 -14.01 9.50
CA LEU A 7 3.66 -12.61 9.25
C LEU A 7 3.58 -12.28 7.75
N ARG A 8 4.03 -13.18 6.86
CA ARG A 8 3.88 -13.02 5.40
C ARG A 8 2.42 -13.03 4.95
N ALA A 9 1.56 -13.84 5.58
CA ALA A 9 0.13 -13.90 5.27
C ALA A 9 -0.60 -12.66 5.78
N VAL A 10 -0.34 -12.24 7.02
CA VAL A 10 -0.88 -11.00 7.61
C VAL A 10 -0.46 -9.78 6.79
N PHE A 11 0.84 -9.66 6.46
CA PHE A 11 1.34 -8.60 5.58
C PHE A 11 0.62 -8.59 4.23
N ARG A 12 0.39 -9.77 3.63
CA ARG A 12 -0.29 -9.89 2.34
C ARG A 12 -1.75 -9.46 2.42
N ALA A 13 -2.47 -9.86 3.46
CA ALA A 13 -3.86 -9.48 3.68
C ALA A 13 -3.99 -7.98 3.95
N HIS A 14 -3.13 -7.43 4.82
CA HIS A 14 -3.07 -6.01 5.11
C HIS A 14 -2.77 -5.19 3.84
N LEU A 15 -1.72 -5.55 3.09
CA LEU A 15 -1.38 -4.90 1.83
C LEU A 15 -2.53 -4.95 0.81
N TRP A 16 -3.19 -6.11 0.69
CA TRP A 16 -4.30 -6.31 -0.25
C TRP A 16 -5.51 -5.45 0.11
N LEU A 17 -5.81 -5.31 1.40
CA LEU A 17 -6.90 -4.52 1.92
C LEU A 17 -6.60 -3.02 1.77
N SER A 18 -5.42 -2.57 2.19
CA SER A 18 -4.98 -1.18 2.04
C SER A 18 -4.98 -0.74 0.58
N ALA A 19 -4.46 -1.57 -0.33
CA ALA A 19 -4.42 -1.26 -1.76
C ALA A 19 -5.81 -1.13 -2.41
N ARG A 20 -6.86 -1.72 -1.82
CA ARG A 20 -8.24 -1.61 -2.30
C ARG A 20 -9.03 -0.51 -1.61
N LEU A 21 -8.77 -0.28 -0.33
CA LEU A 21 -9.42 0.79 0.44
C LEU A 21 -8.87 2.17 0.07
N LEU A 22 -7.56 2.29 -0.18
CA LEU A 22 -6.94 3.56 -0.57
C LEU A 22 -7.64 4.22 -1.77
N PRO A 23 -7.90 3.53 -2.91
CA PRO A 23 -8.67 4.10 -4.01
C PRO A 23 -10.05 4.64 -3.61
N VAL A 24 -10.75 3.97 -2.70
CA VAL A 24 -12.08 4.39 -2.23
C VAL A 24 -11.98 5.63 -1.34
N LEU A 25 -10.99 5.66 -0.44
CA LEU A 25 -10.75 6.78 0.49
C LEU A 25 -10.20 8.02 -0.21
N VAL A 26 -9.34 7.83 -1.21
CA VAL A 26 -8.70 8.88 -2.01
C VAL A 26 -9.62 9.35 -3.15
N GLY A 27 -10.50 8.48 -3.65
CA GLY A 27 -11.37 8.78 -4.78
C GLY A 27 -12.27 10.00 -4.60
N ARG A 28 -12.59 10.39 -3.36
CA ARG A 28 -13.45 11.55 -3.08
C ARG A 28 -12.74 12.72 -2.40
N ARG A 29 -11.40 12.69 -2.30
CA ARG A 29 -10.63 13.73 -1.59
C ARG A 29 -9.61 14.38 -2.49
N ASP A 30 -9.42 15.68 -2.30
CA ASP A 30 -8.36 16.45 -2.93
C ASP A 30 -6.99 15.92 -2.54
N PHE A 31 -6.03 16.10 -3.44
CA PHE A 31 -4.68 15.61 -3.30
C PHE A 31 -3.99 16.08 -2.01
N GLU A 32 -4.17 17.35 -1.64
CA GLU A 32 -3.63 17.92 -0.40
C GLU A 32 -4.19 17.22 0.86
N SER A 33 -5.48 16.91 0.86
CA SER A 33 -6.13 16.19 1.97
C SER A 33 -5.60 14.76 2.10
N VAL A 34 -5.22 14.14 0.98
CA VAL A 34 -4.64 12.80 0.95
C VAL A 34 -3.20 12.81 1.46
N LEU A 35 -2.41 13.83 1.13
CA LEU A 35 -1.07 13.99 1.68
C LEU A 35 -1.09 14.18 3.19
N LYS A 36 -2.06 14.94 3.74
CA LYS A 36 -2.24 15.11 5.19
C LYS A 36 -2.57 13.80 5.92
N LEU A 37 -3.08 12.79 5.21
CA LEU A 37 -3.38 11.46 5.74
C LEU A 37 -2.13 10.57 5.83
N ALA A 38 -1.02 10.93 5.18
CA ALA A 38 0.20 10.14 5.24
C ALA A 38 0.80 10.22 6.67
N PRO A 39 1.00 9.09 7.36
CA PRO A 39 1.50 9.11 8.73
C PRO A 39 2.97 9.57 8.75
N LEU A 40 3.24 10.68 9.46
CA LEU A 40 4.58 11.24 9.69
C LEU A 40 5.52 10.31 10.46
N ARG A 41 4.96 9.36 11.22
CA ARG A 41 5.69 8.30 11.91
C ARG A 41 5.01 6.97 11.61
N THR A 42 5.70 6.11 10.86
CA THR A 42 5.21 4.77 10.59
C THR A 42 5.83 3.82 11.61
N ALA A 43 5.00 3.21 12.47
CA ALA A 43 5.44 2.01 13.18
C ALA A 43 5.84 0.97 12.11
N ALA A 44 6.94 0.25 12.31
CA ALA A 44 7.42 -0.76 11.36
C ALA A 44 7.08 -2.18 11.86
N PRO A 45 5.79 -2.59 11.85
CA PRO A 45 5.35 -3.88 12.38
C PRO A 45 5.86 -5.08 11.56
N TYR A 46 6.49 -4.82 10.41
CA TYR A 46 7.00 -5.82 9.47
C TYR A 46 8.53 -5.83 9.40
N ARG A 47 9.23 -5.35 10.44
CA ARG A 47 10.70 -5.22 10.46
C ARG A 47 11.43 -6.55 10.22
N ASP A 48 10.81 -7.67 10.58
CA ASP A 48 11.37 -9.00 10.41
C ASP A 48 11.21 -9.57 8.98
N LEU A 49 10.52 -8.84 8.09
CA LEU A 49 10.40 -9.21 6.68
C LEU A 49 11.52 -8.57 5.85
N PRO A 50 12.11 -9.31 4.88
CA PRO A 50 13.08 -8.74 3.97
C PRO A 50 12.47 -7.57 3.19
N TRP A 51 13.17 -6.44 3.14
CA TRP A 51 12.72 -5.27 2.40
C TRP A 51 12.45 -5.60 0.92
N THR A 52 13.27 -6.47 0.32
CA THR A 52 13.12 -6.96 -1.06
C THR A 52 11.79 -7.70 -1.26
N TYR A 53 11.36 -8.47 -0.26
CA TYR A 53 10.08 -9.18 -0.29
C TYR A 53 8.90 -8.19 -0.23
N ILE A 54 8.99 -7.20 0.66
CA ILE A 54 7.97 -6.15 0.82
C ILE A 54 7.81 -5.38 -0.51
N VAL A 55 8.90 -4.81 -1.04
CA VAL A 55 8.89 -4.00 -2.28
C VAL A 55 8.34 -4.82 -3.45
N ARG A 56 8.79 -6.07 -3.63
CA ARG A 56 8.31 -6.94 -4.70
C ARG A 56 6.79 -7.19 -4.60
N ARG A 57 6.27 -7.41 -3.39
CA ARG A 57 4.83 -7.65 -3.19
C ARG A 57 4.01 -6.38 -3.37
N VAL A 58 4.48 -5.24 -2.84
CA VAL A 58 3.86 -3.93 -3.07
C VAL A 58 3.76 -3.65 -4.57
N ASN A 59 4.88 -3.70 -5.29
CA ASN A 59 4.93 -3.49 -6.73
C ASN A 59 3.98 -4.43 -7.50
N ARG A 60 3.91 -5.71 -7.12
CA ARG A 60 2.98 -6.66 -7.75
C ARG A 60 1.52 -6.32 -7.49
N THR A 61 1.18 -5.86 -6.29
CA THR A 61 -0.19 -5.50 -5.90
C THR A 61 -0.63 -4.21 -6.59
N VAL A 62 0.22 -3.17 -6.60
CA VAL A 62 -0.11 -1.86 -7.20
C VAL A 62 -0.08 -1.90 -8.74
N ARG A 63 0.66 -2.85 -9.35
CA ARG A 63 0.73 -3.05 -10.81
C ARG A 63 -0.62 -3.31 -11.49
N ARG A 64 -1.64 -3.76 -10.76
CA ARG A 64 -2.99 -3.96 -11.29
C ARG A 64 -3.98 -3.04 -10.56
N PRO A 65 -3.96 -1.73 -10.85
CA PRO A 65 -4.83 -0.77 -10.20
C PRO A 65 -6.24 -0.85 -10.79
N TRP A 66 -6.94 -1.97 -10.60
CA TRP A 66 -8.29 -2.19 -11.13
C TRP A 66 -9.25 -1.05 -10.71
N LEU A 67 -9.07 -0.51 -9.50
CA LEU A 67 -9.89 0.57 -8.93
C LEU A 67 -9.35 1.99 -9.17
N MET A 68 -8.13 2.16 -9.70
CA MET A 68 -7.57 3.48 -10.08
C MET A 68 -7.33 3.60 -11.59
N ARG A 69 -7.94 2.71 -12.40
CA ARG A 69 -7.73 2.64 -13.85
C ARG A 69 -8.06 3.97 -14.56
N ASP A 70 -9.00 4.73 -14.02
CA ASP A 70 -9.47 6.01 -14.58
C ASP A 70 -8.75 7.25 -14.01
N ARG A 71 -7.78 7.10 -13.09
CA ARG A 71 -7.05 8.23 -12.47
C ARG A 71 -5.57 8.20 -12.83
N ARG A 72 -5.21 8.89 -13.91
CA ARG A 72 -3.83 8.99 -14.44
C ARG A 72 -2.84 9.53 -13.41
N CYS A 73 -3.24 10.53 -12.61
CA CYS A 73 -2.37 11.21 -11.64
C CYS A 73 -1.78 10.30 -10.54
N LEU A 74 -2.43 9.17 -10.23
CA LEU A 74 -1.96 8.21 -9.24
C LEU A 74 -1.13 7.07 -9.86
N ARG A 75 -1.05 7.03 -11.20
CA ARG A 75 -0.41 5.97 -11.97
C ARG A 75 1.02 6.33 -12.35
N GLU A 76 1.27 7.61 -12.61
CA GLU A 76 2.60 8.14 -12.92
C GLU A 76 3.44 8.47 -11.66
N GLY A 77 2.81 8.54 -10.49
CA GLY A 77 3.43 9.16 -9.32
C GLY A 77 3.41 10.69 -9.45
N LEU A 78 3.52 11.40 -8.34
CA LEU A 78 3.78 12.84 -8.42
C LEU A 78 5.19 13.01 -8.97
N LEU A 79 5.27 13.36 -10.24
CA LEU A 79 6.47 13.96 -10.82
C LEU A 79 6.73 15.30 -10.14
#